data_AF-A0A9E2HKE2-F1
#
_entry.id   AF-A0A9E2HKE2-F1
#
_cell.length_a   1.000
_cell.length_b   1.000
_cell.length_c   1.000
_cell.angle_alpha   90.00
_cell.angle_beta   90.00
_cell.angle_gamma   90.00
#
_symmetry.space_group_name_H-M   'P 1'
#
loop_
_entity.id
_entity.type
_entity.pdbx_description
1 polymer ?
#
loop_
_entity_poly.entity_id
_entity_poly.type
_entity_poly.pdbx_seq_one_letter_code
_entity_poly.pdbx_strand_id
1 'polypeptide(L)'
;MIALFIAAALAAQSPPAPVWTWTLYADAEPVVLAHEVPDTANLRTTLECDPGASVAHLTLYGGAAMTGMARITAGDASAVAEAASPRSGATRLALRIDHPVFAAFTVDGQVVVIVGDQRRAIEVPAAHLAKLRRFAELCSG
;
A
#
# COMPACT_ATOMS: atom_id res chain seq x y z
N MET A 1 37.81 34.21 37.10
CA MET A 1 38.37 33.68 35.84
C MET A 1 38.72 32.23 36.13
N ILE A 2 37.86 31.25 35.86
CA ILE A 2 37.59 30.64 34.55
C ILE A 2 36.19 30.00 34.60
N ALA A 3 35.47 30.12 33.49
CA ALA A 3 34.07 29.76 33.30
C ALA A 3 33.83 28.25 33.26
N LEU A 4 32.76 27.80 33.92
CA LEU A 4 32.25 26.43 33.84
C LEU A 4 31.07 26.41 32.87
N PHE A 5 31.35 26.21 31.58
CA PHE A 5 30.34 25.89 30.56
C PHE A 5 30.55 24.44 30.11
N ILE A 6 29.79 23.52 30.69
CA ILE A 6 29.56 22.20 30.09
C ILE A 6 28.05 21.99 30.08
N ALA A 7 27.39 22.61 29.11
CA ALA A 7 25.97 22.42 28.85
C ALA A 7 25.79 21.60 27.57
N ALA A 8 25.01 20.51 27.72
CA ALA A 8 24.09 19.98 26.74
C ALA A 8 24.64 19.50 25.38
N ALA A 9 24.98 18.21 25.28
CA ALA A 9 25.15 17.51 24.00
C ALA A 9 24.29 16.23 23.87
N LEU A 10 23.24 16.05 24.70
CA LEU A 10 22.42 14.83 24.73
C LEU A 10 21.03 14.97 24.07
N ALA A 11 20.73 16.07 23.39
CA ALA A 11 19.35 16.41 22.98
C ALA A 11 19.04 16.30 21.46
N ALA A 12 19.76 15.49 20.68
CA ALA A 12 19.51 15.43 19.22
C ALA A 12 19.63 14.05 18.58
N GLN A 13 19.34 12.97 19.32
CA GLN A 13 19.16 11.66 18.70
C GLN A 13 17.69 11.49 18.32
N SER A 14 17.28 12.04 17.18
CA SER A 14 15.97 11.72 16.61
C SER A 14 15.93 10.20 16.34
N PRO A 15 14.85 9.49 16.74
CA PRO A 15 14.74 8.08 16.45
C PRO A 15 14.84 7.85 14.93
N PRO A 16 15.52 6.78 14.50
CA PRO A 16 15.64 6.47 13.08
C PRO A 16 14.26 6.41 12.45
N ALA A 17 14.13 7.00 11.26
CA ALA A 17 12.86 7.01 10.55
C ALA A 17 12.37 5.57 10.31
N PRO A 18 11.05 5.32 10.42
CA PRO A 18 10.49 4.00 10.17
C PRO A 18 10.89 3.51 8.77
N VAL A 19 11.47 2.31 8.71
CA VAL A 19 11.86 1.67 7.45
C VAL A 19 10.62 0.99 6.87
N TRP A 20 9.98 1.70 5.94
CA TRP A 20 8.86 1.15 5.17
C TRP A 20 9.37 0.15 4.13
N THR A 21 8.70 -0.99 4.02
CA THR A 21 9.04 -2.04 3.05
C THR A 21 7.78 -2.69 2.51
N TRP A 22 7.94 -3.46 1.44
CA TRP A 22 6.90 -4.32 0.91
C TRP A 22 7.17 -5.78 1.28
N THR A 23 6.27 -6.39 2.03
CA THR A 23 6.35 -7.79 2.50
C THR A 23 5.25 -8.62 1.84
N LEU A 24 5.60 -9.78 1.30
CA LEU A 24 4.64 -10.75 0.77
C LEU A 24 4.48 -11.89 1.78
N TYR A 25 3.28 -12.02 2.32
CA TYR A 25 2.81 -13.14 3.12
C TYR A 25 2.12 -14.14 2.20
N ALA A 26 2.92 -14.99 1.54
CA ALA A 26 2.44 -15.93 0.52
C ALA A 26 1.76 -17.18 1.11
N ASP A 27 2.16 -17.59 2.31
CA ASP A 27 1.67 -18.79 2.98
C ASP A 27 0.54 -18.50 3.98
N ALA A 28 0.03 -17.26 3.97
CA ALA A 28 -1.12 -16.85 4.76
C ALA A 28 -2.43 -17.08 3.99
N GLU A 29 -3.51 -17.32 4.72
CA GLU A 29 -4.88 -17.28 4.19
C GLU A 29 -5.62 -16.12 4.85
N PRO A 30 -5.89 -15.01 4.14
CA PRO A 30 -5.61 -14.74 2.71
C PRO A 30 -4.14 -14.44 2.39
N VAL A 31 -3.76 -14.48 1.11
CA VAL A 31 -2.45 -14.01 0.62
C VAL A 31 -2.39 -12.49 0.74
N VAL A 32 -1.31 -11.96 1.31
CA VAL A 32 -1.18 -10.51 1.56
C VAL A 32 0.13 -9.95 1.06
N LEU A 33 0.06 -8.85 0.30
CA LEU A 33 1.21 -7.99 0.01
C LEU A 33 1.03 -6.66 0.76
N ALA A 34 1.86 -6.43 1.77
CA ALA A 34 1.74 -5.30 2.68
C ALA A 34 2.87 -4.28 2.50
N HIS A 35 2.52 -2.99 2.47
CA HIS A 35 3.43 -1.87 2.63
C HIS A 35 3.40 -1.42 4.08
N GLU A 36 4.44 -1.79 4.81
CA GLU A 36 4.43 -1.78 6.28
C GLU A 36 5.78 -1.41 6.87
N VAL A 37 5.78 -1.16 8.18
CA VAL A 37 6.99 -1.20 9.01
C VAL A 37 7.03 -2.56 9.70
N PRO A 38 8.02 -3.42 9.43
CA PRO A 38 8.11 -4.75 10.01
C PRO A 38 7.99 -4.75 11.53
N ASP A 39 7.39 -5.81 12.07
CA ASP A 39 7.21 -6.02 13.52
C ASP A 39 6.39 -4.91 14.22
N THR A 40 5.55 -4.18 13.48
CA THR A 40 4.63 -3.16 14.03
C THR A 40 3.25 -3.23 13.39
N ALA A 41 2.28 -2.51 13.97
CA ALA A 41 0.94 -2.35 13.38
C ALA A 41 0.85 -1.25 12.30
N ASN A 42 1.98 -0.70 11.85
CA ASN A 42 2.00 0.42 10.92
C ASN A 42 1.87 -0.06 9.47
N LEU A 43 0.69 0.14 8.90
CA LEU A 43 0.37 -0.16 7.50
C LEU A 43 0.09 1.12 6.71
N ARG A 44 0.50 1.14 5.45
CA ARG A 44 0.12 2.16 4.46
C ARG A 44 -0.79 1.61 3.40
N THR A 45 -0.53 0.38 2.96
CA THR A 45 -1.30 -0.28 1.91
C THR A 45 -1.24 -1.79 2.10
N THR A 46 -2.34 -2.48 1.85
CA THR A 46 -2.34 -3.94 1.65
C THR A 46 -3.04 -4.29 0.35
N LEU A 47 -2.53 -5.31 -0.34
CA LEU A 47 -3.29 -6.07 -1.31
C LEU A 47 -3.56 -7.45 -0.70
N GLU A 48 -4.83 -7.84 -0.68
CA GLU A 48 -5.30 -9.09 -0.09
C GLU A 48 -6.12 -9.86 -1.13
N CYS A 49 -5.95 -11.17 -1.20
CA CYS A 49 -6.79 -12.03 -2.02
C CYS A 49 -6.92 -13.42 -1.41
N ASP A 50 -8.05 -14.08 -1.67
CA ASP A 50 -8.11 -15.53 -1.52
C ASP A 50 -7.39 -16.17 -2.73
N PRO A 51 -6.55 -17.21 -2.52
CA PRO A 51 -5.87 -17.89 -3.61
C PRO A 51 -6.83 -18.32 -4.73
N GLY A 52 -6.51 -17.98 -5.97
CA GLY A 52 -7.33 -18.30 -7.15
C GLY A 52 -8.63 -17.49 -7.31
N ALA A 53 -8.97 -16.57 -6.40
CA ALA A 53 -10.23 -15.82 -6.47
C ALA A 53 -10.26 -14.76 -7.58
N SER A 54 -9.11 -14.44 -8.20
CA SER A 54 -8.97 -13.45 -9.27
C SER A 54 -9.42 -12.03 -8.90
N VAL A 55 -9.62 -11.73 -7.61
CA VAL A 55 -9.97 -10.42 -7.07
C VAL A 55 -8.98 -10.04 -5.97
N ALA A 56 -8.33 -8.89 -6.11
CA ALA A 56 -7.53 -8.27 -5.07
C ALA A 56 -8.32 -7.17 -4.36
N HIS A 57 -8.31 -7.21 -3.03
CA HIS A 57 -8.75 -6.13 -2.17
C HIS A 57 -7.56 -5.23 -1.86
N LEU A 58 -7.58 -4.00 -2.38
CA LEU A 58 -6.62 -2.96 -2.04
C LEU A 58 -7.17 -2.18 -0.85
N THR A 59 -6.44 -2.18 0.26
CA THR A 59 -6.74 -1.34 1.43
C THR A 59 -5.68 -0.25 1.57
N LEU A 60 -6.11 1.01 1.64
CA LEU A 60 -5.28 2.18 1.87
C LEU A 60 -5.47 2.67 3.29
N TYR A 61 -4.39 2.80 4.03
CA TYR A 61 -4.40 3.25 5.42
C TYR A 61 -3.85 4.67 5.55
N GLY A 62 -4.28 5.34 6.61
CA GLY A 62 -3.90 6.72 6.90
C GLY A 62 -4.55 7.72 5.95
N GLY A 63 -4.70 8.96 6.41
CA GLY A 63 -5.39 10.02 5.66
C GLY A 63 -6.92 9.98 5.81
N ALA A 64 -7.59 10.87 5.08
CA ALA A 64 -9.05 10.93 5.07
C ALA A 64 -9.64 9.66 4.45
N ALA A 65 -10.65 9.09 5.10
CA ALA A 65 -11.41 7.98 4.52
C ALA A 65 -12.11 8.45 3.25
N MET A 66 -11.86 7.74 2.16
CA MET A 66 -12.50 7.96 0.87
C MET A 66 -13.62 6.93 0.69
N THR A 67 -14.82 7.37 0.32
CA THR A 67 -15.99 6.53 0.05
C THR A 67 -16.69 6.94 -1.24
N GLY A 68 -17.35 5.99 -1.91
CA GLY A 68 -18.06 6.20 -3.18
C GLY A 68 -17.32 5.62 -4.38
N MET A 69 -17.63 6.07 -5.60
CA MET A 69 -17.01 5.52 -6.80
C MET A 69 -15.57 6.03 -6.97
N ALA A 70 -14.61 5.11 -6.95
CA ALA A 70 -13.21 5.36 -7.17
C ALA A 70 -12.83 5.12 -8.63
N ARG A 71 -12.12 6.09 -9.23
CA ARG A 71 -11.39 5.87 -10.47
C ARG A 71 -9.99 5.35 -10.12
N ILE A 72 -9.62 4.22 -10.69
CA ILE A 72 -8.31 3.59 -10.51
C ILE A 72 -7.58 3.66 -11.85
N THR A 73 -6.34 4.12 -11.87
CA THR A 73 -5.54 4.26 -13.10
C THR A 73 -4.14 3.72 -12.91
N ALA A 74 -3.65 2.95 -13.88
CA ALA A 74 -2.27 2.47 -13.96
C ALA A 74 -1.87 2.41 -15.44
N GLY A 75 -0.73 3.01 -15.80
CA GLY A 75 -0.38 3.25 -17.20
C GLY A 75 -1.52 3.95 -17.95
N ASP A 76 -1.89 3.41 -19.11
CA ASP A 76 -3.01 3.90 -19.93
C ASP A 76 -4.37 3.27 -19.55
N ALA A 77 -4.38 2.33 -18.61
CA ALA A 77 -5.60 1.63 -18.21
C ALA A 77 -6.34 2.38 -17.10
N SER A 78 -7.67 2.29 -17.13
CA SER A 78 -8.53 2.80 -16.05
C SER A 78 -9.66 1.84 -15.69
N ALA A 79 -10.06 1.85 -14.43
CA ALA A 79 -11.16 1.09 -13.88
C ALA A 79 -11.98 1.97 -12.94
N VAL A 80 -13.22 1.55 -12.68
CA VAL A 80 -14.06 2.13 -11.64
C VAL A 80 -14.44 1.04 -10.66
N ALA A 81 -14.27 1.31 -9.36
CA ALA A 81 -14.67 0.40 -8.29
C ALA A 81 -15.30 1.19 -7.15
N GLU A 82 -16.13 0.54 -6.35
CA GLU A 82 -16.63 1.14 -5.12
C GLU A 82 -15.52 1.16 -4.07
N ALA A 83 -15.26 2.35 -3.51
CA ALA A 83 -14.45 2.56 -2.33
C ALA A 83 -15.35 2.58 -1.10
N ALA A 84 -15.07 1.69 -0.16
CA ALA A 84 -15.72 1.63 1.14
C ALA A 84 -14.71 1.95 2.26
N SER A 85 -15.21 2.43 3.40
CA SER A 85 -14.39 2.68 4.59
C SER A 85 -14.73 1.65 5.67
N PRO A 86 -14.14 0.44 5.65
CA PRO A 86 -14.53 -0.64 6.57
C PRO A 86 -14.23 -0.31 8.04
N ARG A 87 -13.28 0.60 8.29
CA ARG A 87 -12.95 1.17 9.60
C ARG A 87 -12.49 2.60 9.42
N SER A 88 -12.42 3.37 10.50
CA SER A 88 -11.93 4.75 10.44
C SER A 88 -10.49 4.80 9.92
N GLY A 89 -10.21 5.73 9.01
CA GLY A 89 -8.86 5.94 8.45
C GLY A 89 -8.38 4.86 7.49
N ALA A 90 -9.27 4.01 6.97
CA ALA A 90 -8.95 3.02 5.94
C ALA A 90 -9.96 3.09 4.78
N THR A 91 -9.48 3.02 3.55
CA THR A 91 -10.30 2.87 2.35
C THR A 91 -10.00 1.54 1.69
N ARG A 92 -11.03 0.73 1.41
CA ARG A 92 -10.91 -0.55 0.72
C ARG A 92 -11.65 -0.50 -0.61
N LEU A 93 -11.05 -1.08 -1.64
CA LEU A 93 -11.63 -1.24 -2.97
C LEU A 93 -11.22 -2.60 -3.56
N ALA A 94 -12.04 -3.14 -4.45
CA ALA A 94 -11.76 -4.41 -5.13
C ALA A 94 -11.31 -4.16 -6.58
N LEU A 95 -10.29 -4.87 -7.02
CA LEU A 95 -9.79 -4.83 -8.39
C LEU A 95 -9.51 -6.26 -8.86
N ARG A 96 -10.01 -6.60 -10.05
CA ARG A 96 -9.75 -7.91 -10.64
C ARG A 96 -8.29 -8.04 -11.07
N ILE A 97 -7.69 -9.20 -10.79
CA ILE A 97 -6.29 -9.51 -11.13
C ILE A 97 -6.07 -9.53 -12.65
N ASP A 98 -7.06 -9.98 -13.41
CA ASP A 98 -7.03 -10.04 -14.87
C ASP A 98 -7.43 -8.70 -15.54
N HIS A 99 -7.71 -7.65 -14.76
CA HIS A 99 -8.03 -6.35 -15.31
C HIS A 99 -6.76 -5.65 -15.88
N PRO A 100 -6.84 -4.93 -17.02
CA PRO A 100 -5.70 -4.21 -17.59
C PRO A 100 -5.01 -3.23 -16.63
N VAL A 101 -5.76 -2.62 -15.70
CA VAL A 101 -5.19 -1.78 -14.61
C VAL A 101 -4.28 -2.58 -13.70
N PHE A 102 -4.69 -3.79 -13.31
CA PHE A 102 -3.85 -4.63 -12.45
C PHE A 102 -2.63 -5.12 -13.21
N ALA A 103 -2.80 -5.52 -14.48
CA ALA A 103 -1.69 -5.89 -15.36
C ALA A 103 -0.65 -4.75 -15.47
N ALA A 104 -1.07 -3.52 -15.78
CA ALA A 104 -0.18 -2.35 -15.84
C ALA A 104 0.48 -2.07 -14.48
N PHE A 105 -0.27 -2.21 -13.37
CA PHE A 105 0.29 -2.06 -12.03
C PHE A 105 1.40 -3.08 -11.73
N THR A 106 1.29 -4.33 -12.18
CA THR A 106 2.36 -5.33 -12.00
C THR A 106 3.62 -5.07 -12.84
N VAL A 107 3.50 -4.27 -13.90
CA VAL A 107 4.63 -3.87 -14.76
C VAL A 107 5.36 -2.69 -14.12
N ASP A 108 4.63 -1.59 -13.86
CA ASP A 108 5.23 -0.30 -13.48
C ASP A 108 5.29 -0.08 -11.96
N GLY A 109 4.53 -0.85 -11.18
CA GLY A 109 4.41 -0.68 -9.72
C GLY A 109 3.66 0.57 -9.30
N GLN A 110 2.98 1.25 -10.22
CA GLN A 110 2.26 2.49 -9.93
C GLN A 110 0.78 2.37 -10.22
N VAL A 111 -0.03 2.77 -9.24
CA VAL A 111 -1.48 2.92 -9.41
C VAL A 111 -1.94 4.15 -8.65
N VAL A 112 -2.90 4.87 -9.23
CA VAL A 112 -3.53 6.04 -8.62
C VAL A 112 -5.00 5.73 -8.40
N VAL A 113 -5.48 6.06 -7.21
CA VAL A 113 -6.88 5.97 -6.81
C VAL A 113 -7.40 7.39 -6.58
N ILE A 114 -8.51 7.72 -7.24
CA ILE A 114 -9.16 9.03 -7.14
C ILE A 114 -10.61 8.83 -6.70
N VAL A 115 -11.03 9.51 -5.64
CA VAL A 115 -12.42 9.52 -5.13
C VAL A 115 -12.82 10.96 -4.86
N GLY A 116 -13.75 11.50 -5.66
CA GLY A 116 -14.01 12.94 -5.66
C GLY A 116 -12.72 13.72 -5.93
N ASP A 117 -12.37 14.63 -5.03
CA ASP A 117 -11.13 15.43 -5.11
C ASP A 117 -9.92 14.77 -4.41
N GLN A 118 -10.12 13.62 -3.76
CA GLN A 118 -9.05 12.92 -3.05
C GLN A 118 -8.26 12.05 -4.01
N ARG A 119 -6.94 12.21 -4.01
CA ARG A 119 -6.01 11.42 -4.82
C ARG A 119 -5.03 10.67 -3.93
N ARG A 120 -4.89 9.36 -4.15
CA ARG A 120 -3.93 8.49 -3.47
C ARG A 120 -3.10 7.74 -4.50
N ALA A 121 -1.79 7.93 -4.46
CA ALA A 121 -0.86 7.14 -5.24
C ALA A 121 -0.33 5.97 -4.40
N ILE A 122 -0.24 4.80 -5.01
CA ILE A 122 0.45 3.62 -4.48
C ILE A 122 1.64 3.36 -5.40
N GLU A 123 2.81 3.23 -4.79
CA GLU A 123 4.05 2.93 -5.48
C GLU A 123 4.71 1.70 -4.84
N VAL A 124 4.95 0.69 -5.67
CA VAL A 124 5.78 -0.47 -5.38
C VAL A 124 7.11 -0.26 -6.09
N PRO A 125 8.20 0.07 -5.38
CA PRO A 125 9.50 0.29 -5.99
C PRO A 125 9.98 -0.93 -6.80
N ALA A 126 10.85 -0.70 -7.78
CA ALA A 126 11.40 -1.74 -8.65
C ALA A 126 11.94 -2.96 -7.89
N ALA A 127 12.59 -2.74 -6.74
CA ALA A 127 13.12 -3.79 -5.86
C ALA A 127 12.06 -4.75 -5.28
N HIS A 128 10.78 -4.39 -5.37
CA HIS A 128 9.65 -5.15 -4.83
C HIS A 128 8.65 -5.60 -5.90
N LEU A 129 8.85 -5.26 -7.18
CA LEU A 129 7.95 -5.65 -8.27
C LEU A 129 7.80 -7.17 -8.42
N ALA A 130 8.87 -7.94 -8.15
CA ALA A 130 8.80 -9.40 -8.15
C ALA A 130 7.78 -9.93 -7.13
N LYS A 131 7.64 -9.26 -5.98
CA LYS A 131 6.64 -9.62 -4.95
C LYS A 131 5.21 -9.31 -5.41
N LEU A 132 5.02 -8.17 -6.10
CA LEU A 132 3.74 -7.80 -6.69
C LEU A 132 3.29 -8.78 -7.78
N ARG A 133 4.21 -9.20 -8.65
CA ARG A 133 3.93 -10.23 -9.66
C ARG A 133 3.61 -11.57 -9.01
N ARG A 134 4.39 -11.96 -8.00
CA ARG A 134 4.13 -13.20 -7.25
C ARG A 134 2.76 -13.17 -6.56
N PHE A 135 2.36 -12.05 -5.98
CA PHE A 135 1.01 -11.86 -5.45
C PHE A 135 -0.03 -12.10 -6.54
N ALA A 136 0.12 -11.46 -7.71
CA ALA A 136 -0.80 -11.63 -8.84
C ALA A 136 -0.95 -13.11 -9.28
N GLU A 137 0.17 -13.84 -9.37
CA GLU A 137 0.19 -15.27 -9.72
C GLU A 137 -0.55 -16.14 -8.69
N LEU A 138 -0.39 -15.85 -7.40
CA LEU A 138 -1.07 -16.60 -6.33
C LEU A 138 -2.58 -16.32 -6.30
N CYS A 139 -2.97 -15.09 -6.66
CA CYS A 139 -4.37 -14.68 -6.72
C CYS A 139 -5.09 -15.08 -8.01
N SER A 140 -4.36 -15.30 -9.12
CA SER A 140 -4.94 -15.75 -10.38
C SER A 140 -5.38 -17.21 -10.28
N GLY A 141 -6.62 -17.49 -10.68
CA GLY A 141 -7.18 -18.85 -10.77
C GLY A 141 -7.01 -19.47 -12.14
#